data_AF-A0A967BC66-F1
#
_entry.id   AF-A0A967BC66-F1
#
_cell.length_a   1.000
_cell.length_b   1.000
_cell.length_c   1.000
_cell.angle_alpha   90.00
_cell.angle_beta   90.00
_cell.angle_gamma   90.00
#
_symmetry.space_group_name_H-M   'P 1'
#
loop_
_entity.id
_entity.type
_entity.pdbx_description
1 polymer ?
#
loop_
_entity_poly.entity_id
_entity_poly.type
_entity_poly.pdbx_seq_one_letter_code
_entity_poly.pdbx_strand_id
1 'polypeptide(L)' 'MNIRWLFRMARWAQSPPSAKQVKFVFAIIALCLILYAFEYFIGWPEALTPNSPRGRLWNVN' A
#
# COMPACT_ATOMS: atom_id res chain seq x y z
N MET A 1 -15.06 -12.97 10.70
CA MET A 1 -14.11 -12.13 11.46
C MET A 1 -13.08 -13.02 12.12
N ASN A 2 -11.79 -12.73 11.96
CA ASN A 2 -10.73 -13.62 12.43
C ASN A 2 -10.07 -13.05 13.69
N ILE A 3 -10.31 -13.73 14.82
CA ILE A 3 -9.87 -13.35 16.18
C ILE A 3 -8.35 -13.16 16.28
N ARG A 4 -7.59 -13.81 15.39
CA ARG A 4 -6.12 -13.69 15.32
C ARG A 4 -5.66 -12.26 15.09
N TRP A 5 -6.42 -11.47 14.31
CA TRP A 5 -6.09 -10.06 14.07
C TRP A 5 -6.26 -9.19 15.32
N LEU A 6 -7.33 -9.43 16.09
CA LEU A 6 -7.58 -8.75 17.36
C LEU A 6 -6.45 -8.97 18.37
N PHE A 7 -6.01 -10.23 18.55
CA PHE A 7 -4.89 -10.54 19.43
C PHE A 7 -3.58 -9.91 18.96
N ARG A 8 -3.36 -9.80 17.64
CA ARG A 8 -2.15 -9.15 17.10
C ARG A 8 -2.15 -7.64 17.33
N MET A 9 -3.30 -6.98 17.19
CA MET A 9 -3.44 -5.55 17.52
C MET A 9 -3.25 -5.28 19.01
N ALA A 10 -3.83 -6.13 19.87
CA ALA A 10 -3.64 -6.03 21.32
C ALA A 10 -2.15 -6.18 21.71
N ARG A 11 -1.44 -7.12 21.07
CA ARG A 11 0.00 -7.30 21.27
C ARG A 11 0.82 -6.09 20.81
N TRP A 12 0.44 -5.43 19.73
CA TRP A 12 1.10 -4.21 19.27
C TRP A 12 0.93 -3.05 20.26
N ALA A 13 -0.22 -2.93 20.92
CA ALA A 13 -0.45 -1.90 21.94
C ALA A 13 0.40 -2.13 23.20
N GLN A 14 0.56 -3.39 23.62
CA GLN A 14 1.32 -3.75 24.84
C GLN A 14 2.83 -3.87 24.59
N SER A 15 3.22 -4.33 23.41
CA SER A 15 4.59 -4.65 23.02
C SER A 15 4.79 -4.25 21.56
N PRO A 16 4.95 -2.94 21.29
CA PRO A 16 5.06 -2.45 19.93
C PRO A 16 6.30 -3.04 19.24
N PRO A 17 6.21 -3.34 17.93
CA PRO A 17 7.38 -3.70 17.14
C PRO A 17 8.44 -2.58 17.20
N SER A 18 9.70 -2.95 16.95
CA SER A 18 10.83 -2.03 17.07
C SER A 18 10.56 -0.69 16.38
N ALA A 19 10.86 0.42 17.06
CA ALA A 19 10.65 1.76 16.53
C ALA A 19 11.33 1.98 15.16
N LYS A 20 12.40 1.25 14.85
CA LYS A 20 13.04 1.26 13.53
C LYS A 20 12.12 0.74 12.42
N GLN A 21 11.40 -0.36 12.67
CA GLN A 21 10.46 -0.95 11.71
C GLN A 21 9.24 -0.04 11.51
N VAL A 22 8.73 0.57 12.57
CA VAL A 22 7.61 1.52 12.48
C VAL A 22 8.00 2.72 11.62
N LYS A 23 9.16 3.34 11.89
CA LYS A 23 9.68 4.46 11.10
C LYS A 23 9.90 4.09 9.63
N PHE A 24 10.40 2.89 9.36
CA PHE A 24 10.59 2.40 7.99
C PHE A 24 9.27 2.32 7.22
N VAL A 25 8.23 1.73 7.82
CA VAL A 25 6.91 1.65 7.20
C VAL A 25 6.30 3.05 7.01
N PHE A 26 6.41 3.93 8.02
CA PHE A 26 5.94 5.31 7.89
C PHE A 26 6.67 6.09 6.78
N ALA A 27 7.97 5.88 6.60
CA ALA A 27 8.73 6.49 5.52
C ALA A 27 8.25 6.02 4.14
N ILE A 28 7.97 4.72 3.99
CA ILE A 28 7.38 4.18 2.75
C ILE A 28 6.00 4.78 2.49
N ILE A 29 5.13 4.83 3.50
CA ILE A 29 3.80 5.43 3.38
C ILE A 29 3.91 6.90 2.97
N ALA A 30 4.81 7.67 3.60
CA ALA A 30 5.06 9.06 3.23
C ALA A 30 5.51 9.20 1.78
N LEU A 31 6.41 8.32 1.31
CA LEU A 31 6.83 8.30 -0.10
C LEU A 31 5.66 8.02 -1.05
N CYS A 32 4.80 7.05 -0.74
CA CYS A 32 3.61 6.75 -1.53
C CYS A 32 2.62 7.93 -1.55
N LEU A 33 2.41 8.60 -0.41
CA LEU A 33 1.54 9.77 -0.32
C LEU A 33 2.10 10.95 -1.11
N ILE A 34 3.41 11.15 -1.09
CA ILE A 34 4.08 12.17 -1.90
C ILE A 34 3.82 11.88 -3.39
N LEU A 35 4.10 10.65 -3.84
CA LEU A 35 3.84 10.25 -5.23
C LEU A 35 2.38 10.46 -5.63
N TYR A 36 1.44 10.08 -4.77
CA TYR A 36 0.02 10.29 -5.01
C TYR A 36 -0.37 11.77 -5.06
N ALA A 37 0.21 12.61 -4.19
CA ALA A 37 -0.03 14.05 -4.24
C ALA A 37 0.52 14.65 -5.54
N PHE A 38 1.73 14.25 -5.96
CA PHE A 38 2.30 14.65 -7.26
C PHE A 38 1.38 14.27 -8.42
N GLU A 39 0.85 13.05 -8.41
CA GLU A 39 -0.14 12.57 -9.38
C GLU A 39 -1.41 13.43 -9.40
N TYR A 40 -1.95 13.75 -8.21
CA TYR A 40 -3.18 14.53 -8.09
C TYR A 40 -3.02 16.00 -8.54
N PHE A 41 -1.87 16.62 -8.26
CA PHE A 41 -1.66 18.05 -8.54
C PHE A 41 -1.12 18.34 -9.95
N ILE A 42 -0.29 17.46 -10.52
CA ILE A 42 0.33 17.68 -11.84
C ILE A 42 -0.33 16.84 -12.93
N GLY A 43 -1.02 15.75 -12.56
CA GLY A 43 -1.55 14.75 -13.47
C GLY A 43 -0.47 13.80 -13.98
N TRP A 44 -0.83 12.53 -14.20
CA TRP A 44 0.11 11.54 -14.73
C TRP A 44 0.32 11.78 -16.22
N PRO A 45 1.56 11.76 -16.70
CA PRO A 45 1.80 11.77 -18.13
C PRO A 45 1.34 10.45 -18.76
N GLU A 46 0.69 10.53 -19.91
CA GLU A 46 0.26 9.38 -20.73
C GLU A 46 1.40 8.38 -21.01
N ALA A 47 2.65 8.87 -21.07
CA ALA A 47 3.84 8.04 -21.24
C ALA A 47 4.11 7.06 -20.08
N LEU A 48 3.57 7.34 -18.89
CA LEU A 48 3.70 6.50 -17.69
C LEU A 48 2.38 5.83 -17.30
N THR A 49 1.29 6.05 -18.05
CA THR A 49 0.03 5.36 -17.86
C THR A 49 0.24 3.87 -18.16
N PRO A 50 0.03 2.97 -17.19
CA PRO A 50 0.16 1.54 -17.46
C PRO A 50 -0.88 1.14 -18.50
N ASN A 51 -0.43 0.52 -19.60
CA ASN A 51 -1.34 -0.14 -20.53
C ASN A 51 -2.13 -1.19 -19.74
N SER A 52 -3.45 -0.97 -19.62
CA SER A 52 -4.37 -1.75 -18.77
C SER A 52 -4.01 -3.25 -18.75
N PRO A 53 -3.77 -3.87 -17.58
CA PRO A 53 -3.46 -5.29 -17.47
C PRO A 53 -4.72 -6.15 -17.54
N ARG A 54 -5.71 -5.74 -18.34
CA ARG A 54 -6.92 -6.52 -18.58
C ARG A 54 -6.62 -7.55 -19.67
N GLY A 55 -5.65 -8.41 -19.39
CA GLY A 55 -5.49 -9.70 -20.04
C GLY A 55 -6.75 -10.52 -19.74
N ARG A 56 -7.72 -10.43 -20.64
CA ARG A 56 -8.89 -11.29 -20.73
C ARG A 56 -8.40 -12.72 -21.01
N LEU A 57 -7.91 -13.42 -19.99
CA LEU A 57 -7.43 -14.81 -20.07
C LEU A 57 -8.40 -15.81 -19.45
N TRP A 58 -9.71 -15.56 -19.56
CA TRP A 58 -10.74 -16.53 -19.18
C TRP A 58 -11.81 -16.65 -20.26
N ASN A 59 -11.36 -16.97 -21.48
CA ASN A 59 -12.24 -17.52 -22.50
C ASN A 59 -11.61 -18.80 -23.04
N VAL A 60 -11.75 -19.87 -22.26
CA VAL A 60 -11.59 -21.23 -22.74
C VAL A 60 -13.02 -21.76 -22.94
N ASN A 61 -13.38 -21.99 -24.20
CA ASN A 61 -14.50 -22.86 -24.58
C ASN A 61 -14.25 -24.26 -24.05
#